data_AF-A0A350VZT4-F1
#
_entry.id   AF-A0A350VZT4-F1
#
_cell.length_a   1.000
_cell.length_b   1.000
_cell.length_c   1.000
_cell.angle_alpha   90.00
_cell.angle_beta   90.00
_cell.angle_gamma   90.00
#
_symmetry.space_group_name_H-M   'P 1'
#
loop_
_entity.id
_entity.type
_entity.pdbx_description
1 polymer ?
#
loop_
_entity_poly.entity_id
_entity_poly.type
_entity_poly.pdbx_seq_one_letter_code
_entity_poly.pdbx_strand_id
1 'polypeptide(L)'
;MTYDEMKEIVLDLSFDTMTEVYNNGEQAILIYRPSTLSERFKNYDVNTNFQIFLRIGDNKPFRPNHLRLLIDLKLRARELSQSKEELLIAFDKIFYGANPLDAIKPLTHIPFTQYINPIDITAILAQLFIIEQDIGYGGKSTFDPPSLYIQGWIRTFISSEQEIDQIIYRICRNTPPAVKYTCQDNKNHPKYNTNAECLWYI
;
A
#
# COMPACT_ATOMS: atom_id res chain seq x y z
N MET A 1 -2.98 14.44 1.24
CA MET A 1 -3.15 14.14 2.66
C MET A 1 -1.98 13.27 3.10
N THR A 2 -1.36 13.59 4.22
CA THR A 2 -0.32 12.77 4.86
C THR A 2 -0.93 11.49 5.44
N TYR A 3 -0.08 10.57 5.93
CA TYR A 3 -0.55 9.36 6.59
C TYR A 3 -1.43 9.67 7.80
N ASP A 4 -1.00 10.59 8.67
CA ASP A 4 -1.72 10.91 9.91
C ASP A 4 -3.09 11.53 9.63
N GLU A 5 -3.16 12.46 8.67
CA GLU A 5 -4.43 13.07 8.22
C GLU A 5 -5.41 12.03 7.67
N MET A 6 -4.93 11.12 6.81
CA MET A 6 -5.78 10.06 6.25
C MET A 6 -6.22 9.06 7.33
N LYS A 7 -5.33 8.74 8.28
CA LYS A 7 -5.63 7.84 9.39
C LYS A 7 -6.69 8.44 10.31
N GLU A 8 -6.63 9.73 10.61
CA GLU A 8 -7.66 10.44 11.37
C GLU A 8 -9.02 10.35 10.68
N ILE A 9 -9.08 10.61 9.37
CA ILE A 9 -10.31 10.45 8.56
C ILE A 9 -10.87 9.02 8.65
N VAL A 10 -10.02 8.00 8.61
CA VAL A 10 -10.43 6.60 8.73
C VAL A 10 -11.00 6.29 10.12
N LEU A 11 -10.38 6.80 11.19
CA LEU A 11 -10.80 6.56 12.57
C LEU A 11 -12.07 7.32 12.95
N ASP A 12 -12.27 8.51 12.38
CA ASP A 12 -13.45 9.35 12.60
C ASP A 12 -14.60 9.05 11.63
N LEU A 13 -14.40 8.12 10.68
CA LEU A 13 -15.41 7.74 9.71
C LEU A 13 -16.67 7.20 10.43
N SER A 14 -17.81 7.83 10.13
CA SER A 14 -19.12 7.38 10.59
C SER A 14 -19.43 5.98 10.06
N PHE A 15 -20.05 5.16 10.90
CA PHE A 15 -20.47 3.83 10.49
C PHE A 15 -21.48 3.88 9.35
N ASP A 16 -21.43 2.85 8.50
CA ASP A 16 -22.34 2.58 7.41
C ASP A 16 -22.46 3.69 6.34
N THR A 17 -21.48 4.59 6.30
CA THR A 17 -21.40 5.68 5.33
C THR A 17 -20.20 5.47 4.42
N MET A 18 -20.43 5.51 3.11
CA MET A 18 -19.37 5.54 2.09
C MET A 18 -18.86 6.98 1.95
N THR A 19 -17.57 7.17 2.16
CA THR A 19 -16.91 8.47 2.01
C THR A 19 -15.87 8.40 0.90
N GLU A 20 -15.99 9.29 -0.09
CA GLU A 20 -14.96 9.48 -1.11
C GLU A 20 -13.78 10.25 -0.51
N VAL A 21 -12.57 9.70 -0.63
CA VAL A 21 -11.34 10.32 -0.10
C VAL A 21 -10.42 10.83 -1.19
N TYR A 22 -10.61 10.38 -2.43
CA TYR A 22 -9.85 10.85 -3.58
C TYR A 22 -10.60 10.56 -4.89
N ASN A 23 -10.50 11.47 -5.85
CA ASN A 23 -11.13 11.35 -7.17
C ASN A 23 -10.32 12.16 -8.19
N ASN A 24 -9.93 11.53 -9.28
CA ASN A 24 -9.16 12.17 -10.37
C ASN A 24 -9.98 12.39 -11.64
N GLY A 25 -11.31 12.28 -11.57
CA GLY A 25 -12.24 12.42 -12.68
C GLY A 25 -12.57 11.11 -13.39
N GLU A 26 -11.66 10.14 -13.42
CA GLU A 26 -11.88 8.82 -14.02
C GLU A 26 -12.05 7.72 -12.98
N GLN A 27 -11.31 7.81 -11.88
CA GLN A 27 -11.35 6.85 -10.80
C GLN A 27 -11.53 7.56 -9.46
N ALA A 28 -12.26 6.92 -8.55
CA ALA A 28 -12.47 7.42 -7.21
C ALA A 28 -12.19 6.32 -6.17
N ILE A 29 -11.57 6.72 -5.08
CA ILE A 29 -11.30 5.87 -3.92
C ILE A 29 -12.27 6.27 -2.82
N LEU A 30 -12.98 5.27 -2.30
CA LEU A 30 -13.93 5.42 -1.22
C LEU A 30 -13.52 4.54 -0.04
N ILE A 31 -13.87 4.97 1.16
CA ILE A 31 -13.71 4.20 2.39
C ILE A 31 -15.07 3.99 3.05
N TYR A 32 -15.21 2.88 3.74
CA TYR A 32 -16.45 2.48 4.41
C TYR A 32 -16.15 1.73 5.69
N ARG A 33 -16.82 2.11 6.78
CA ARG A 33 -16.71 1.45 8.08
C ARG A 33 -18.03 0.72 8.40
N PRO A 34 -18.10 -0.61 8.32
CA PRO A 34 -19.31 -1.34 8.66
C PRO A 34 -19.59 -1.31 10.16
N SER A 35 -20.84 -1.03 10.57
CA SER A 35 -21.27 -1.20 11.97
C SER A 35 -21.39 -2.68 12.38
N THR A 36 -21.71 -3.53 11.41
CA THR A 36 -21.95 -4.96 11.62
C THR A 36 -20.86 -5.78 10.96
N LEU A 37 -20.14 -6.55 11.76
CA LEU A 37 -19.13 -7.49 11.29
C LEU A 37 -19.79 -8.76 10.80
N SER A 38 -19.27 -9.39 9.74
CA SER A 38 -19.73 -10.71 9.33
C SER A 38 -19.36 -11.75 10.39
N GLU A 39 -20.07 -12.89 10.41
CA GLU A 39 -19.81 -13.96 11.39
C GLU A 39 -18.34 -14.41 11.42
N ARG A 40 -17.67 -14.41 10.26
CA ARG A 40 -16.24 -14.73 10.13
C ARG A 40 -15.34 -13.77 10.92
N PHE A 41 -15.77 -12.53 11.09
CA PHE A 41 -15.03 -11.45 11.74
C PHE A 41 -15.64 -11.04 13.07
N LYS A 42 -16.49 -11.87 13.69
CA LYS A 42 -17.16 -11.57 14.98
C LYS A 42 -16.23 -11.17 16.13
N ASN A 43 -14.94 -11.53 16.04
CA ASN A 43 -13.92 -11.22 17.05
C ASN A 43 -13.04 -10.01 16.69
N TYR A 44 -13.29 -9.34 15.56
CA TYR A 44 -12.54 -8.14 15.18
C TYR A 44 -13.05 -6.93 15.96
N ASP A 45 -12.16 -5.98 16.25
CA ASP A 45 -12.58 -4.69 16.74
C ASP A 45 -13.29 -3.93 15.60
N VAL A 46 -14.57 -3.65 15.79
CA VAL A 46 -15.38 -2.89 14.83
C VAL A 46 -14.80 -1.49 14.59
N ASN A 47 -14.02 -0.97 15.54
CA ASN A 47 -13.42 0.35 15.44
C ASN A 47 -12.17 0.42 14.57
N THR A 48 -11.52 -0.71 14.32
CA THR A 48 -10.34 -0.78 13.46
C THR A 48 -10.66 -1.34 12.07
N ASN A 49 -11.91 -1.74 11.84
CA ASN A 49 -12.34 -2.33 10.59
C ASN A 49 -12.92 -1.27 9.63
N PHE A 50 -12.12 -0.86 8.64
CA PHE A 50 -12.61 -0.12 7.48
C PHE A 50 -12.30 -0.89 6.20
N GLN A 51 -13.03 -0.57 5.15
CA GLN A 51 -12.94 -1.20 3.84
C GLN A 51 -12.60 -0.14 2.81
N ILE A 52 -11.70 -0.49 1.90
CA ILE A 52 -11.28 0.35 0.79
C ILE A 52 -12.02 -0.08 -0.47
N PHE A 53 -12.58 0.88 -1.19
CA PHE A 53 -13.29 0.68 -2.45
C PHE A 53 -12.68 1.54 -3.55
N LEU A 54 -12.67 0.99 -4.77
CA LEU A 54 -12.28 1.68 -5.99
C LEU A 54 -13.47 1.69 -6.95
N ARG A 55 -13.76 2.88 -7.48
CA ARG A 55 -14.73 3.10 -8.55
C ARG A 55 -13.98 3.51 -9.82
N ILE A 56 -14.37 2.95 -10.96
CA ILE A 56 -13.78 3.24 -12.28
C ILE A 56 -14.91 3.67 -13.21
N GLY A 57 -14.90 4.93 -13.65
CA GLY A 57 -16.01 5.57 -14.35
C GLY A 57 -17.32 5.45 -13.55
N ASP A 58 -18.40 5.12 -14.25
CA ASP A 58 -19.74 4.97 -13.67
C ASP A 58 -20.02 3.55 -13.12
N ASN A 59 -19.01 2.67 -13.08
CA ASN A 59 -19.20 1.31 -12.60
C ASN A 59 -19.44 1.25 -11.09
N LYS A 60 -20.07 0.17 -10.62
CA LYS A 60 -20.23 -0.09 -9.19
C LYS A 60 -18.86 -0.20 -8.50
N PRO A 61 -18.64 0.47 -7.35
CA PRO A 61 -17.39 0.31 -6.60
C PRO A 61 -17.13 -1.14 -6.19
N PHE A 62 -15.87 -1.55 -6.25
CA PHE A 62 -15.41 -2.88 -5.80
C PHE A 62 -14.26 -2.73 -4.80
N ARG A 63 -13.87 -3.81 -4.12
CA ARG A 63 -12.79 -3.78 -3.13
C ARG A 63 -11.43 -4.11 -3.74
N PRO A 64 -10.49 -3.16 -3.67
CA PRO A 64 -9.05 -3.35 -3.59
C PRO A 64 -8.61 -4.70 -3.07
N ASN A 65 -7.57 -5.30 -3.62
CA ASN A 65 -6.69 -6.12 -2.78
C ASN A 65 -5.24 -5.68 -2.97
N HIS A 66 -4.38 -6.09 -2.05
CA HIS A 66 -2.95 -5.75 -2.08
C HIS A 66 -2.28 -6.21 -3.38
N LEU A 67 -2.70 -7.34 -3.97
CA LEU A 67 -2.14 -7.82 -5.24
C LEU A 67 -2.34 -6.85 -6.40
N ARG A 68 -3.47 -6.13 -6.48
CA ARG A 68 -3.68 -5.11 -7.53
C ARG A 68 -2.59 -4.03 -7.48
N LEU A 69 -2.31 -3.52 -6.29
CA LEU A 69 -1.24 -2.54 -6.07
C LEU A 69 0.13 -3.12 -6.47
N LEU A 70 0.44 -4.30 -5.96
CA LEU A 70 1.75 -4.92 -6.16
C LEU A 70 2.01 -5.26 -7.64
N ILE A 71 1.00 -5.78 -8.34
CA ILE A 71 1.09 -6.07 -9.78
C ILE A 71 1.26 -4.79 -10.59
N ASP A 72 0.50 -3.72 -10.28
CA ASP A 72 0.64 -2.42 -10.95
C ASP A 72 2.08 -1.91 -10.89
N LEU A 73 2.69 -1.98 -9.70
CA LEU A 73 4.07 -1.55 -9.47
C LEU A 73 5.09 -2.40 -10.22
N LYS A 74 4.90 -3.73 -10.28
CA LYS A 74 5.77 -4.63 -11.04
C LYS A 74 5.67 -4.38 -12.55
N LEU A 75 4.47 -4.09 -13.08
CA LEU A 75 4.29 -3.76 -14.49
C LEU A 75 5.07 -2.50 -14.87
N ARG A 76 4.93 -1.43 -14.09
CA ARG A 76 5.67 -0.17 -14.27
C ARG A 76 7.19 -0.37 -14.20
N ALA A 77 7.66 -1.06 -13.16
CA ALA A 77 9.08 -1.34 -12.95
C ALA A 77 9.69 -2.22 -14.05
N ARG A 78 8.90 -3.13 -14.65
CA ARG A 78 9.32 -3.98 -15.77
C ARG A 78 9.35 -3.21 -17.09
N GLU A 79 8.36 -2.35 -17.32
CA GLU A 79 8.27 -1.56 -18.55
C GLU A 79 9.47 -0.62 -18.72
N LEU A 80 9.82 0.12 -17.67
CA LEU A 80 10.90 1.11 -17.70
C LEU A 80 11.83 0.88 -16.51
N SER A 81 12.82 0.01 -16.68
CA SER A 81 13.74 -0.39 -15.60
C SER A 81 14.49 0.79 -14.96
N GLN A 82 14.79 1.85 -15.72
CA GLN A 82 15.41 3.08 -15.19
C GLN A 82 14.54 3.81 -14.15
N SER A 83 13.22 3.59 -14.14
CA SER A 83 12.29 4.23 -13.21
C SER A 83 12.18 3.53 -11.85
N LYS A 84 12.84 2.37 -11.68
CA LYS A 84 12.78 1.56 -10.46
C LYS A 84 13.17 2.36 -9.22
N GLU A 85 14.26 3.13 -9.29
CA GLU A 85 14.72 3.93 -8.15
C GLU A 85 13.71 5.03 -7.79
N GLU A 86 13.18 5.76 -8.78
CA GLU A 86 12.16 6.79 -8.53
C GLU A 86 10.88 6.19 -7.94
N LEU A 87 10.45 5.02 -8.42
CA LEU A 87 9.33 4.27 -7.85
C LEU A 87 9.62 3.90 -6.39
N LEU A 88 10.78 3.32 -6.11
CA LEU A 88 11.15 2.94 -4.75
C LEU A 88 11.20 4.14 -3.81
N ILE A 89 11.79 5.26 -4.24
CA ILE A 89 11.86 6.50 -3.47
C ILE A 89 10.45 7.04 -3.19
N ALA A 90 9.57 7.07 -4.19
CA ALA A 90 8.22 7.57 -4.02
C ALA A 90 7.42 6.74 -3.01
N PHE A 91 7.46 5.41 -3.13
CA PHE A 91 6.69 4.54 -2.24
C PHE A 91 7.33 4.40 -0.84
N ASP A 92 8.65 4.55 -0.71
CA ASP A 92 9.29 4.72 0.60
C ASP A 92 8.86 6.02 1.28
N LYS A 93 8.80 7.15 0.55
CA LYS A 93 8.28 8.41 1.10
C LYS A 93 6.85 8.29 1.60
N ILE A 94 5.98 7.59 0.86
CA ILE A 94 4.60 7.31 1.28
C ILE A 94 4.60 6.50 2.59
N PHE A 95 5.43 5.46 2.67
CA PHE A 95 5.57 4.64 3.87
C PHE A 95 6.06 5.44 5.08
N TYR A 96 6.99 6.37 4.88
CA TYR A 96 7.48 7.27 5.92
C TYR A 96 6.54 8.47 6.20
N GLY A 97 5.30 8.45 5.68
CA GLY A 97 4.26 9.39 6.06
C GLY A 97 4.09 10.61 5.15
N ALA A 98 4.88 10.73 4.08
CA ALA A 98 4.71 11.83 3.12
C ALA A 98 3.34 11.77 2.43
N ASN A 99 2.86 12.94 1.98
CA ASN A 99 1.66 13.01 1.15
C ASN A 99 1.88 12.23 -0.16
N PRO A 100 1.01 11.26 -0.52
CA PRO A 100 1.22 10.42 -1.69
C PRO A 100 1.30 11.19 -3.00
N LEU A 101 0.49 12.23 -3.16
CA LEU A 101 0.49 13.03 -4.39
C LEU A 101 1.78 13.84 -4.54
N ASP A 102 2.39 14.26 -3.44
CA ASP A 102 3.69 14.93 -3.46
C ASP A 102 4.83 13.94 -3.71
N ALA A 103 4.75 12.74 -3.10
CA ALA A 103 5.76 11.70 -3.23
C ALA A 103 5.91 11.20 -4.67
N ILE A 104 4.82 11.13 -5.44
CA ILE A 104 4.82 10.69 -6.83
C ILE A 104 5.06 11.80 -7.87
N LYS A 105 5.22 13.07 -7.48
CA LYS A 105 5.51 14.16 -8.43
C LYS A 105 6.67 13.85 -9.37
N PRO A 106 7.80 13.25 -8.92
CA PRO A 106 8.86 12.82 -9.82
C PRO A 106 8.38 11.81 -10.87
N LEU A 107 7.37 10.99 -10.60
CA LEU A 107 6.90 9.96 -11.52
C LEU A 107 5.94 10.46 -12.61
N THR A 108 5.38 11.67 -12.47
CA THR A 108 4.30 12.13 -13.38
C THR A 108 4.79 12.43 -14.81
N HIS A 109 6.09 12.62 -14.99
CA HIS A 109 6.68 12.83 -16.32
C HIS A 109 7.00 11.51 -17.04
N ILE A 110 6.92 10.38 -16.35
CA ILE A 110 7.27 9.07 -16.89
C ILE A 110 6.06 8.48 -17.64
N PRO A 111 6.16 8.21 -18.95
CA PRO A 111 5.04 7.78 -19.77
C PRO A 111 4.82 6.26 -19.65
N PHE A 112 4.48 5.78 -18.46
CA PHE A 112 4.11 4.38 -18.27
C PHE A 112 2.88 4.03 -19.11
N THR A 113 2.97 2.96 -19.91
CA THR A 113 1.87 2.42 -20.73
C THR A 113 1.34 1.11 -20.15
N GLN A 114 2.13 0.40 -19.34
CA GLN A 114 1.74 -0.83 -18.66
C GLN A 114 1.38 -0.53 -17.21
N TYR A 115 0.09 -0.25 -16.98
CA TYR A 115 -0.45 -0.03 -15.65
C TYR A 115 -1.90 -0.52 -15.55
N ILE A 116 -2.33 -0.80 -14.32
CA ILE A 116 -3.70 -1.14 -13.95
C ILE A 116 -4.45 0.11 -13.51
N ASN A 117 -3.79 0.98 -12.75
CA ASN A 117 -4.37 2.24 -12.26
C ASN A 117 -3.46 3.41 -12.63
N PRO A 118 -4.00 4.62 -12.83
CA PRO A 118 -3.24 5.86 -12.77
C PRO A 118 -2.36 5.94 -11.51
N ILE A 119 -1.18 6.57 -11.62
CA ILE A 119 -0.14 6.52 -10.56
C ILE A 119 -0.58 7.20 -9.25
N ASP A 120 -1.42 8.22 -9.35
CA ASP A 120 -2.10 8.89 -8.23
C ASP A 120 -3.01 7.93 -7.46
N ILE A 121 -3.85 7.15 -8.15
CA ILE A 121 -4.69 6.12 -7.55
C ILE A 121 -3.83 5.05 -6.87
N THR A 122 -2.77 4.58 -7.53
CA THR A 122 -1.81 3.62 -6.96
C THR A 122 -1.17 4.16 -5.68
N ALA A 123 -0.78 5.43 -5.65
CA ALA A 123 -0.17 6.06 -4.48
C ALA A 123 -1.13 6.18 -3.29
N ILE A 124 -2.37 6.61 -3.53
CA ILE A 124 -3.39 6.72 -2.47
C ILE A 124 -3.79 5.32 -1.96
N LEU A 125 -3.91 4.32 -2.84
CA LEU A 125 -4.16 2.93 -2.43
C LEU A 125 -3.02 2.39 -1.56
N ALA A 126 -1.76 2.68 -1.87
CA ALA A 126 -0.63 2.27 -1.04
C ALA A 126 -0.73 2.87 0.37
N GLN A 127 -1.00 4.17 0.50
CA GLN A 127 -1.21 4.80 1.81
C GLN A 127 -2.34 4.13 2.59
N LEU A 128 -3.48 3.88 1.96
CA LEU A 128 -4.63 3.25 2.62
C LEU A 128 -4.34 1.79 3.05
N PHE A 129 -3.61 1.01 2.25
CA PHE A 129 -3.22 -0.35 2.64
C PHE A 129 -2.15 -0.38 3.74
N ILE A 130 -1.29 0.63 3.82
CA ILE A 130 -0.37 0.81 4.96
C ILE A 130 -1.18 1.09 6.23
N ILE A 131 -2.14 2.02 6.17
CA ILE A 131 -3.05 2.32 7.29
C ILE A 131 -3.85 1.08 7.71
N GLU A 132 -4.43 0.35 6.75
CA GLU A 132 -5.17 -0.89 6.98
C GLU A 132 -4.32 -1.92 7.74
N GLN A 133 -3.06 -2.09 7.35
CA GLN A 133 -2.15 -3.00 8.03
C GLN A 133 -1.84 -2.54 9.46
N ASP A 134 -1.56 -1.26 9.67
CA ASP A 134 -1.21 -0.73 10.99
C ASP A 134 -2.35 -0.83 11.99
N ILE A 135 -3.60 -0.58 11.57
CA ILE A 135 -4.75 -0.62 12.47
C ILE A 135 -5.40 -2.00 12.56
N GLY A 136 -5.36 -2.79 11.48
CA GLY A 136 -6.08 -4.06 11.36
C GLY A 136 -5.31 -5.28 11.87
N TYR A 137 -3.97 -5.23 11.91
CA TYR A 137 -3.12 -6.38 12.25
C TYR A 137 -2.51 -6.34 13.66
N GLY A 138 -3.23 -5.76 14.62
CA GLY A 138 -2.84 -5.76 16.04
C GLY A 138 -2.51 -7.16 16.58
N GLY A 139 -1.25 -7.37 16.98
CA GLY A 139 -0.76 -8.52 17.75
C GLY A 139 -0.27 -9.76 16.99
N LYS A 140 -0.46 -9.85 15.66
CA LYS A 140 -0.06 -11.05 14.88
C LYS A 140 1.14 -10.87 13.95
N SER A 141 1.54 -9.63 13.68
CA SER A 141 2.70 -9.37 12.82
C SER A 141 4.01 -9.58 13.58
N THR A 142 4.99 -10.21 12.92
CA THR A 142 6.38 -10.25 13.41
C THR A 142 7.15 -8.95 13.09
N PHE A 143 6.54 -8.04 12.32
CA PHE A 143 7.11 -6.76 11.96
C PHE A 143 6.59 -5.65 12.88
N ASP A 144 7.48 -4.73 13.23
CA ASP A 144 7.13 -3.44 13.85
C ASP A 144 7.75 -2.31 13.00
N PRO A 145 6.94 -1.46 12.33
CA PRO A 145 5.47 -1.46 12.34
C PRO A 145 4.85 -2.64 11.54
N PRO A 146 3.58 -3.02 11.79
CA PRO A 146 2.89 -4.09 11.04
C PRO A 146 2.84 -3.86 9.52
N SER A 147 2.64 -2.62 9.08
CA SER A 147 2.65 -2.23 7.67
C SER A 147 3.97 -2.48 6.94
N LEU A 148 5.07 -2.74 7.65
CA LEU A 148 6.32 -3.13 7.02
C LEU A 148 6.21 -4.45 6.24
N TYR A 149 5.22 -5.31 6.54
CA TYR A 149 4.90 -6.47 5.71
C TYR A 149 4.52 -6.06 4.27
N ILE A 150 3.58 -5.12 4.11
CA ILE A 150 3.17 -4.66 2.77
C ILE A 150 4.27 -3.82 2.13
N GLN A 151 5.00 -2.99 2.90
CA GLN A 151 6.12 -2.21 2.37
C GLN A 151 7.25 -3.10 1.83
N GLY A 152 7.61 -4.16 2.56
CA GLY A 152 8.58 -5.14 2.09
C GLY A 152 8.14 -5.79 0.77
N TRP A 153 6.84 -6.02 0.59
CA TRP A 153 6.30 -6.52 -0.67
C TRP A 153 6.30 -5.48 -1.78
N ILE A 154 5.95 -4.22 -1.51
CA ILE A 154 6.07 -3.10 -2.46
C ILE A 154 7.51 -3.02 -3.00
N ARG A 155 8.50 -2.99 -2.10
CA ARG A 155 9.93 -3.01 -2.46
C ARG A 155 10.32 -4.24 -3.26
N THR A 156 9.79 -5.40 -2.91
CA THR A 156 10.04 -6.66 -3.65
C THR A 156 9.48 -6.59 -5.07
N PHE A 157 8.23 -6.15 -5.26
CA PHE A 157 7.59 -6.09 -6.58
C PHE A 157 8.24 -5.04 -7.50
N ILE A 158 8.77 -3.94 -6.95
CA ILE A 158 9.46 -2.93 -7.76
C ILE A 158 10.90 -3.37 -8.11
N SER A 159 11.67 -3.87 -7.14
CA SER A 159 13.12 -4.10 -7.31
C SER A 159 13.51 -5.51 -7.74
N SER A 160 12.66 -6.53 -7.58
CA SER A 160 13.05 -7.91 -7.86
C SER A 160 13.14 -8.19 -9.35
N GLU A 161 14.23 -8.83 -9.78
CA GLU A 161 14.39 -9.39 -11.13
C GLU A 161 13.60 -10.70 -11.34
N GLN A 162 12.97 -11.25 -10.29
CA GLN A 162 12.13 -12.44 -10.44
C GLN A 162 10.90 -12.14 -11.31
N GLU A 163 10.49 -13.12 -12.10
CA GLU A 163 9.26 -13.03 -12.89
C GLU A 163 8.02 -12.91 -12.01
N ILE A 164 6.99 -12.26 -12.54
CA ILE A 164 5.78 -11.91 -11.78
C ILE A 164 5.10 -13.15 -11.16
N ASP A 165 5.10 -14.29 -11.87
CA ASP A 165 4.52 -15.54 -11.39
C ASP A 165 5.22 -16.06 -10.13
N GLN A 166 6.55 -15.95 -10.08
CA GLN A 166 7.34 -16.39 -8.93
C GLN A 166 7.05 -15.54 -7.69
N ILE A 167 6.94 -14.22 -7.88
CA ILE A 167 6.65 -13.29 -6.79
C ILE A 167 5.21 -13.47 -6.30
N ILE A 168 4.24 -13.56 -7.21
CA ILE A 168 2.82 -13.82 -6.88
C ILE A 168 2.67 -15.13 -6.11
N TYR A 169 3.31 -16.20 -6.56
CA TYR A 169 3.24 -17.48 -5.88
C TYR A 169 3.72 -17.40 -4.42
N ARG A 170 4.79 -16.65 -4.14
CA ARG A 170 5.33 -16.48 -2.79
C ARG A 170 4.36 -15.74 -1.87
N ILE A 171 3.82 -14.60 -2.30
CA ILE A 171 2.89 -13.81 -1.47
C ILE A 171 1.58 -14.57 -1.23
N CYS A 172 1.06 -15.29 -2.25
CA CYS A 172 -0.14 -16.12 -2.11
C CYS A 172 0.04 -17.31 -1.16
N ARG A 173 1.28 -17.75 -0.92
CA ARG A 173 1.62 -18.75 0.10
C ARG A 173 1.86 -18.17 1.50
N ASN A 174 1.54 -16.89 1.71
CA ASN A 174 1.80 -16.16 2.96
C ASN A 174 3.29 -16.20 3.35
N THR A 175 4.19 -16.27 2.37
CA THR A 175 5.62 -16.10 2.64
C THR A 175 5.86 -14.64 3.01
N PRO A 176 6.69 -14.30 4.01
CA PRO A 176 7.06 -12.92 4.23
C PRO A 176 7.91 -12.35 3.07
N PRO A 177 7.94 -11.02 2.88
CA PRO A 177 8.88 -10.40 1.95
C PRO A 177 10.33 -10.73 2.37
N ALA A 178 11.27 -10.62 1.43
CA ALA A 178 12.66 -10.92 1.75
C ALA A 178 13.19 -9.97 2.84
N VAL A 179 13.95 -10.51 3.80
CA VAL A 179 14.48 -9.76 4.96
C VAL A 179 15.28 -8.54 4.52
N LYS A 180 15.99 -8.61 3.39
CA LYS A 180 16.74 -7.47 2.85
C LYS A 180 15.89 -6.24 2.57
N TYR A 181 14.57 -6.36 2.39
CA TYR A 181 13.68 -5.22 2.13
C TYR A 181 13.02 -4.67 3.39
N THR A 182 13.25 -5.27 4.55
CA THR A 182 12.58 -4.90 5.80
C THR A 182 13.52 -4.74 6.99
N CYS A 183 14.74 -5.28 6.93
CA CYS A 183 15.59 -5.44 8.11
C CYS A 183 16.08 -4.16 8.77
N GLN A 184 16.24 -3.04 8.05
CA GLN A 184 16.60 -1.76 8.67
C GLN A 184 15.41 -0.96 9.19
N ASP A 185 14.18 -1.25 8.73
CA ASP A 185 12.96 -0.59 9.20
C ASP A 185 12.19 -1.39 10.26
N ASN A 186 12.51 -2.68 10.43
CA ASN A 186 11.82 -3.53 11.40
C ASN A 186 12.42 -3.35 12.79
N LYS A 187 11.71 -2.70 13.72
CA LYS A 187 12.17 -2.49 15.11
C LYS A 187 12.47 -3.79 15.86
N ASN A 188 11.87 -4.91 15.43
CA ASN A 188 12.11 -6.23 16.00
C ASN A 188 13.37 -6.91 15.45
N HIS A 189 14.04 -6.33 14.46
CA HIS A 189 15.18 -6.96 13.79
C HIS A 189 16.53 -6.37 14.29
N PRO A 190 17.60 -7.17 14.48
CA PRO A 190 18.89 -6.68 14.95
C PRO A 190 19.58 -5.63 14.07
N LYS A 191 19.18 -5.53 12.79
CA LYS A 191 19.70 -4.55 11.83
C LYS A 191 18.87 -3.26 11.78
N TYR A 192 17.87 -3.10 12.64
CA TYR A 192 17.05 -1.88 12.70
C TYR A 192 17.94 -0.64 12.82
N ASN A 193 17.69 0.34 11.96
CA ASN A 193 18.50 1.54 11.87
C ASN A 193 17.65 2.73 11.42
N THR A 194 17.38 3.67 12.33
CA THR A 194 16.63 4.89 12.03
C THR A 194 17.35 5.83 11.07
N ASN A 195 18.66 5.65 10.89
CA ASN A 195 19.51 6.46 10.01
C ASN A 195 19.92 5.67 8.76
N ALA A 196 19.14 4.67 8.36
CA ALA A 196 19.40 3.91 7.15
C ALA A 196 19.42 4.86 5.93
N GLU A 197 20.39 4.67 5.04
CA GLU A 197 20.50 5.46 3.82
C GLU A 197 19.30 5.21 2.90
N CYS A 198 18.94 6.19 2.08
CA CYS A 198 17.89 6.02 1.08
C CYS A 198 18.19 4.78 0.21
N LEU A 199 17.19 3.92 -0.01
CA LEU A 199 17.33 2.70 -0.81
C LEU A 199 18.40 1.71 -0.32
N TRP A 200 18.68 1.66 1.00
CA TRP A 200 19.66 0.78 1.66
C TRP A 200 19.59 -0.74 1.34
N TYR A 201 18.56 -1.18 0.62
CA TYR A 201 18.27 -2.56 0.26
C TYR A 201 18.54 -2.90 -1.22
N ILE A 202 19.01 -1.93 -2.01
CA ILE A 202 19.42 -2.11 -3.42
C ILE A 202 20.87 -2.57 -3.48
#